data_AF-A0A954H1Y6-F1
#
_entry.id   AF-A0A954H1Y6-F1
#
_cell.length_a   1.000
_cell.length_b   1.000
_cell.length_c   1.000
_cell.angle_alpha   90.00
_cell.angle_beta   90.00
_cell.angle_gamma   90.00
#
_symmetry.space_group_name_H-M   'P 1'
#
loop_
_entity.id
_entity.type
_entity.pdbx_description
1 polymer ?
#
loop_
_entity_poly.entity_id
_entity_poly.type
_entity_poly.pdbx_seq_one_letter_code
_entity_poly.pdbx_strand_id
1 'polypeptide(L)'
;MKIATAFLMAVVATISASAQEVVYPGGHGAGHGKHIVFLAGDHEYRSEETLPALARILSKHHGFKCTVLFNVDRESGEIVPGNSNMPGMEALDTADLAVVFLRFQNFPVQQMEHLDAYLNRGGPVVGLRTATHAFRMKADEPFAKYSFDYKGDDYQLGFGHQVLGQTWVGHYGRNHLQSTRISVVDGKQDHPILRGVKDIWVQAGGYVGKPVDGNILTMAQPLNGMTPESPADDSKPPMPSEWTRTYSTSTGRTGRVFTSLYGTPEDLLNDGYRRLLVNGCLWAAGLEDAITPDAEISFVGPFHPTTFGNGTHTKGIKPSAYVGFETPIPAGHDTKKPKSTTGQNPPAKRTRQKSQTTVSDAGTGSTTKEPVKPARFVRIELPGQKRILTLAEVEVFSGGRNIAAQGKATQSSTNGPGVASKAIDGNKDSDWGKQGQTHTSNSGETNPWWELDLGKEENIEKIGVWNRAGFERRLAGFTLVLLDSDRREVFRLADIAAPQGMELNVQDGGSLRYLAFDGQPGKPVVGAAMLAASAGRQQAPSEPDLADLAEVPANYRDPAPFAFRKADIVAILGNG
;
A
#
# COMPACT_ATOMS: atom_id res chain seq x y z
N MET A 1 77.59 2.80 -7.27
CA MET A 1 76.16 2.60 -7.56
C MET A 1 75.59 1.58 -6.59
N LYS A 2 74.52 1.92 -5.87
CA LYS A 2 73.61 0.97 -5.21
C LYS A 2 72.20 1.34 -5.64
N ILE A 3 71.50 0.41 -6.28
CA ILE A 3 70.14 0.62 -6.79
C ILE A 3 69.18 0.37 -5.62
N ALA A 4 68.34 1.35 -5.31
CA ALA A 4 67.27 1.21 -4.33
C ALA A 4 65.99 0.76 -5.04
N THR A 5 65.50 -0.44 -4.73
CA THR A 5 64.24 -0.95 -5.25
C THR A 5 63.09 -0.44 -4.38
N ALA A 6 62.32 0.52 -4.90
CA ALA A 6 61.12 1.00 -4.22
C ALA A 6 59.98 -0.02 -4.38
N PHE A 7 59.41 -0.48 -3.26
CA PHE A 7 58.23 -1.35 -3.25
C PHE A 7 56.96 -0.48 -3.29
N LEU A 8 56.27 -0.47 -4.42
CA LEU A 8 55.00 0.24 -4.57
C LEU A 8 53.87 -0.62 -3.98
N MET A 9 53.47 -0.37 -2.73
CA MET A 9 52.24 -0.94 -2.17
C MET A 9 51.02 -0.33 -2.86
N ALA A 10 50.42 -1.08 -3.79
CA ALA A 10 49.11 -0.76 -4.31
C ALA A 10 48.05 -1.05 -3.23
N VAL A 11 47.53 0.01 -2.60
CA VAL A 11 46.35 -0.09 -1.74
C VAL A 11 45.15 -0.38 -2.62
N VAL A 12 44.79 -1.66 -2.75
CA VAL A 12 43.52 -2.06 -3.35
C VAL A 12 42.42 -1.72 -2.36
N ALA A 13 41.83 -0.52 -2.52
CA ALA A 13 40.61 -0.17 -1.83
C ALA A 13 39.49 -1.07 -2.34
N THR A 14 39.16 -2.11 -1.56
CA THR A 14 37.97 -2.93 -1.79
C THR A 14 36.74 -2.07 -1.50
N ILE A 15 36.21 -1.43 -2.56
CA ILE A 15 34.89 -0.81 -2.53
C ILE A 15 33.87 -1.95 -2.47
N SER A 16 33.60 -2.44 -1.26
CA SER A 16 32.41 -3.22 -0.96
C SER A 16 31.21 -2.29 -1.05
N ALA A 17 30.78 -2.01 -2.28
CA ALA A 17 29.50 -1.35 -2.53
C ALA A 17 28.40 -2.27 -1.98
N SER A 18 27.90 -1.96 -0.79
CA SER A 18 26.71 -2.61 -0.24
C SER A 18 25.56 -2.32 -1.20
N ALA A 19 25.14 -3.33 -1.97
CA ALA A 19 24.19 -3.19 -3.08
C ALA A 19 22.73 -2.92 -2.63
N GLN A 20 22.57 -2.36 -1.43
CA GLN A 20 21.32 -2.20 -0.69
C GLN A 20 21.04 -0.74 -0.28
N GLU A 21 22.03 0.16 -0.30
CA GLU A 21 21.80 1.61 -0.16
C GLU A 21 21.77 2.33 -1.51
N VAL A 22 21.07 3.47 -1.57
CA VAL A 22 21.02 4.34 -2.76
C VAL A 22 21.67 5.68 -2.44
N VAL A 23 22.82 5.95 -3.04
CA VAL A 23 23.57 7.19 -2.81
C VAL A 23 23.46 8.11 -4.02
N TYR A 24 22.80 9.25 -3.82
CA TYR A 24 22.85 10.39 -4.74
C TYR A 24 24.03 11.29 -4.34
N PRO A 25 24.95 11.60 -5.27
CA PRO A 25 26.17 12.35 -4.96
C PRO A 25 25.88 13.79 -4.55
N GLY A 26 26.76 14.36 -3.73
CA GLY A 26 26.78 15.81 -3.49
C GLY A 26 27.09 16.58 -4.77
N GLY A 27 26.53 17.79 -4.88
CA GLY A 27 26.65 18.67 -6.03
C GLY A 27 26.93 20.11 -5.60
N HIS A 28 26.72 21.07 -6.50
CA HIS A 28 26.75 22.49 -6.14
C HIS A 28 25.44 22.91 -5.47
N GLY A 29 25.51 23.75 -4.44
CA GLY A 29 24.36 24.25 -3.69
C GLY A 29 24.67 24.46 -2.21
N ALA A 30 23.69 24.95 -1.44
CA ALA A 30 23.87 25.27 -0.02
C ALA A 30 24.18 24.06 0.88
N GLY A 31 23.73 22.87 0.47
CA GLY A 31 24.03 21.58 1.11
C GLY A 31 25.34 20.94 0.66
N HIS A 32 26.17 21.62 -0.14
CA HIS A 32 27.47 21.08 -0.57
C HIS A 32 28.33 20.70 0.64
N GLY A 33 28.91 19.49 0.59
CA GLY A 33 29.71 18.94 1.69
C GLY A 33 28.92 18.38 2.87
N LYS A 34 27.57 18.47 2.87
CA LYS A 34 26.69 17.89 3.89
C LYS A 34 26.06 16.58 3.43
N HIS A 35 25.80 15.68 4.37
CA HIS A 35 25.23 14.35 4.13
C HIS A 35 23.87 14.18 4.82
N ILE A 36 22.81 13.98 4.04
CA ILE A 36 21.48 13.59 4.54
C ILE A 36 21.29 12.07 4.39
N VAL A 37 20.81 11.42 5.44
CA VAL A 37 20.39 10.01 5.40
C VAL A 37 18.87 9.91 5.54
N PHE A 38 18.24 9.13 4.66
CA PHE A 38 16.79 8.95 4.58
C PHE A 38 16.45 7.51 4.98
N LEU A 39 15.53 7.34 5.94
CA LEU A 39 15.11 6.03 6.47
C LEU A 39 13.69 5.70 5.99
N ALA A 40 13.56 4.92 4.90
CA ALA A 40 12.29 4.51 4.31
C ALA A 40 11.87 3.09 4.75
N GLY A 41 10.77 2.98 5.50
CA GLY A 41 10.29 1.70 6.03
C GLY A 41 8.79 1.62 6.29
N ASP A 42 8.01 2.63 5.92
CA ASP A 42 6.55 2.67 6.09
C ASP A 42 5.80 1.84 5.03
N HIS A 43 4.87 0.98 5.48
CA HIS A 43 4.12 0.01 4.66
C HIS A 43 2.69 0.43 4.26
N GLU A 44 2.29 1.66 4.57
CA GLU A 44 0.98 2.24 4.23
C GLU A 44 1.16 3.51 3.39
N TYR A 45 2.01 4.42 3.82
CA TYR A 45 2.25 5.75 3.26
C TYR A 45 3.44 5.83 2.31
N ARG A 46 3.96 4.68 1.85
CA ARG A 46 4.88 4.56 0.69
C ARG A 46 6.14 5.41 0.80
N SER A 47 6.80 5.36 1.96
CA SER A 47 8.05 6.09 2.24
C SER A 47 9.17 5.85 1.20
N GLU A 48 9.18 4.67 0.59
CA GLU A 48 10.10 4.26 -0.46
C GLU A 48 9.85 4.91 -1.83
N GLU A 49 8.76 5.68 -1.99
CA GLU A 49 8.56 6.60 -3.13
C GLU A 49 8.87 8.05 -2.72
N THR A 50 8.38 8.51 -1.56
CA THR A 50 8.61 9.87 -1.05
C THR A 50 10.09 10.19 -0.84
N LEU A 51 10.80 9.36 -0.07
CA LEU A 51 12.16 9.71 0.36
C LEU A 51 13.15 9.74 -0.81
N PRO A 52 13.12 8.83 -1.80
CA PRO A 52 13.90 8.98 -3.02
C PRO A 52 13.58 10.26 -3.81
N ALA A 53 12.31 10.66 -3.92
CA ALA A 53 11.94 11.88 -4.64
C ALA A 53 12.55 13.12 -3.96
N LEU A 54 12.36 13.25 -2.64
CA LEU A 54 12.91 14.33 -1.84
C LEU A 54 14.45 14.33 -1.81
N ALA A 55 15.07 13.16 -1.70
CA ALA A 55 16.52 12.98 -1.73
C ALA A 55 17.15 13.43 -3.06
N ARG A 56 16.50 13.13 -4.20
CA ARG A 56 16.98 13.59 -5.51
C ARG A 56 16.88 15.10 -5.67
N ILE A 57 15.78 15.72 -5.21
CA ILE A 57 15.62 17.19 -5.19
C ILE A 57 16.76 17.83 -4.38
N LEU A 58 16.96 17.38 -3.14
CA LEU A 58 17.98 17.90 -2.23
C LEU A 58 19.41 17.70 -2.75
N SER A 59 19.69 16.56 -3.41
CA SER A 59 21.00 16.31 -4.02
C SER A 59 21.23 17.17 -5.27
N LYS A 60 20.29 17.19 -6.21
CA LYS A 60 20.44 17.84 -7.52
C LYS A 60 20.39 19.36 -7.44
N HIS A 61 19.47 19.92 -6.66
CA HIS A 61 19.17 21.35 -6.64
C HIS A 61 19.80 22.07 -5.44
N HIS A 62 20.10 21.36 -4.35
CA HIS A 62 20.71 21.93 -3.15
C HIS A 62 22.10 21.37 -2.83
N GLY A 63 22.60 20.40 -3.59
CA GLY A 63 24.00 19.94 -3.52
C GLY A 63 24.33 18.96 -2.41
N PHE A 64 23.35 18.49 -1.63
CA PHE A 64 23.58 17.50 -0.57
C PHE A 64 24.05 16.15 -1.12
N LYS A 65 24.95 15.46 -0.40
CA LYS A 65 25.04 14.00 -0.53
C LYS A 65 23.79 13.42 0.13
N CYS A 66 23.05 12.56 -0.55
CA CYS A 66 21.85 11.93 -0.01
C CYS A 66 21.99 10.40 -0.07
N THR A 67 21.93 9.72 1.06
CA THR A 67 21.81 8.25 1.13
C THR A 67 20.38 7.88 1.49
N VAL A 68 19.72 7.06 0.67
CA VAL A 68 18.41 6.48 1.01
C VAL A 68 18.58 5.02 1.38
N LEU A 69 18.12 4.69 2.59
CA LEU A 69 18.08 3.35 3.15
C LEU A 69 16.64 2.84 3.13
N PHE A 70 16.50 1.55 2.85
CA PHE A 70 15.20 0.89 2.71
C PHE A 70 15.10 -0.31 3.64
N ASN A 71 13.89 -0.58 4.11
CA ASN A 71 13.53 -1.91 4.57
C ASN A 71 13.66 -2.92 3.42
N VAL A 72 14.57 -3.89 3.54
CA VAL A 72 14.78 -4.94 2.52
C VAL A 72 14.68 -6.34 3.11
N ASP A 73 14.15 -7.27 2.34
CA ASP A 73 14.24 -8.70 2.64
C ASP A 73 15.69 -9.19 2.54
N ARG A 74 16.12 -10.03 3.50
CA ARG A 74 17.52 -10.44 3.65
C ARG A 74 18.02 -11.38 2.57
N GLU A 75 17.14 -12.23 2.03
CA GLU A 75 17.51 -13.25 1.05
C GLU A 75 17.43 -12.71 -0.38
N SER A 76 16.34 -12.03 -0.71
CA SER A 76 16.11 -11.50 -2.05
C SER A 76 16.74 -10.13 -2.28
N GLY A 77 16.92 -9.30 -1.24
CA GLY A 77 17.27 -7.89 -1.37
C GLY A 77 16.17 -7.03 -2.00
N GLU A 78 14.93 -7.54 -2.08
CA GLU A 78 13.75 -6.76 -2.47
C GLU A 78 13.37 -5.79 -1.33
N ILE A 79 12.86 -4.61 -1.67
CA ILE A 79 12.29 -3.66 -0.72
C ILE A 79 10.98 -4.23 -0.20
N VAL A 80 10.89 -4.41 1.12
CA VAL A 80 9.70 -4.94 1.80
C VAL A 80 9.39 -4.04 2.99
N PRO A 81 8.61 -2.96 2.79
CA PRO A 81 8.30 -2.00 3.85
C PRO A 81 7.69 -2.69 5.09
N GLY A 82 8.05 -2.22 6.28
CA GLY A 82 7.59 -2.79 7.55
C GLY A 82 8.33 -4.04 8.05
N ASN A 83 9.17 -4.70 7.24
CA ASN A 83 9.81 -5.97 7.63
C ASN A 83 10.92 -5.87 8.72
N SER A 84 11.21 -4.66 9.22
CA SER A 84 12.24 -4.38 10.23
C SER A 84 13.66 -4.87 9.92
N ASN A 85 14.15 -4.66 8.69
CA ASN A 85 15.55 -4.89 8.33
C ASN A 85 16.08 -3.81 7.37
N MET A 86 16.91 -2.89 7.87
CA MET A 86 17.46 -1.74 7.14
C MET A 86 19.00 -1.75 7.16
N PRO A 87 19.66 -2.43 6.21
CA PRO A 87 21.11 -2.37 6.05
C PRO A 87 21.56 -0.97 5.59
N GLY A 88 22.82 -0.60 5.85
CA GLY A 88 23.37 0.72 5.53
C GLY A 88 23.18 1.77 6.63
N MET A 89 22.63 1.42 7.80
CA MET A 89 22.43 2.36 8.91
C MET A 89 23.73 2.95 9.46
N GLU A 90 24.89 2.34 9.19
CA GLU A 90 26.22 2.94 9.41
C GLU A 90 26.42 4.29 8.69
N ALA A 91 25.65 4.58 7.62
CA ALA A 91 25.62 5.89 6.99
C ALA A 91 25.17 7.01 7.96
N LEU A 92 24.41 6.68 9.02
CA LEU A 92 24.05 7.61 10.08
C LEU A 92 25.26 8.09 10.88
N ASP A 93 26.39 7.37 10.93
CA ASP A 93 27.55 7.77 11.74
C ASP A 93 28.15 9.10 11.26
N THR A 94 28.07 9.39 9.96
CA THR A 94 28.59 10.63 9.33
C THR A 94 27.52 11.64 8.90
N ALA A 95 26.24 11.35 9.12
CA ALA A 95 25.14 12.20 8.64
C ALA A 95 25.04 13.56 9.38
N ASP A 96 24.81 14.64 8.62
CA ASP A 96 24.42 15.97 9.12
C ASP A 96 22.92 16.06 9.44
N LEU A 97 22.10 15.21 8.81
CA LEU A 97 20.64 15.19 8.96
C LEU A 97 20.08 13.78 8.71
N ALA A 98 19.13 13.35 9.54
CA ALA A 98 18.33 12.16 9.32
C ALA A 98 16.88 12.53 8.96
N VAL A 99 16.37 12.00 7.86
CA VAL A 99 14.96 12.12 7.45
C VAL A 99 14.28 10.79 7.69
N VAL A 100 13.38 10.75 8.67
CA VAL A 100 12.76 9.53 9.18
C VAL A 100 11.33 9.41 8.65
N PHE A 101 11.05 8.34 7.92
CA PHE A 101 9.70 7.96 7.51
C PHE A 101 9.52 6.44 7.70
N LEU A 102 9.41 6.09 8.97
CA LEU A 102 9.35 4.72 9.49
C LEU A 102 8.05 4.49 10.25
N ARG A 103 7.64 3.23 10.36
CA ARG A 103 6.46 2.81 11.14
C ARG A 103 6.66 1.47 11.81
N PHE A 104 6.46 1.41 13.13
CA PHE A 104 6.47 0.18 13.94
C PHE A 104 7.68 -0.76 13.70
N GLN A 105 8.86 -0.19 13.47
CA GLN A 105 10.09 -0.95 13.23
C GLN A 105 10.65 -1.55 14.52
N ASN A 106 11.28 -2.71 14.38
CA ASN A 106 12.10 -3.36 15.40
C ASN A 106 13.38 -3.90 14.76
N PHE A 107 14.28 -2.98 14.38
CA PHE A 107 15.51 -3.33 13.67
C PHE A 107 16.48 -4.15 14.55
N PRO A 108 17.34 -4.99 13.96
CA PRO A 108 18.46 -5.64 14.64
C PRO A 108 19.26 -4.67 15.51
N VAL A 109 19.77 -5.16 16.63
CA VAL A 109 20.57 -4.39 17.61
C VAL A 109 21.69 -3.60 16.93
N GLN A 110 22.44 -4.23 16.02
CA GLN A 110 23.55 -3.59 15.30
C GLN A 110 23.10 -2.44 14.38
N GLN A 111 21.88 -2.49 13.84
CA GLN A 111 21.31 -1.40 13.04
C GLN A 111 20.81 -0.27 13.96
N MET A 112 20.22 -0.62 15.10
CA MET A 112 19.76 0.35 16.11
C MET A 112 20.91 1.11 16.80
N GLU A 113 22.08 0.48 16.98
CA GLU A 113 23.28 1.11 17.55
C GLU A 113 23.66 2.42 16.83
N HIS A 114 23.62 2.44 15.49
CA HIS A 114 23.90 3.63 14.69
C HIS A 114 22.86 4.75 14.89
N LEU A 115 21.58 4.40 15.08
CA LEU A 115 20.54 5.39 15.37
C LEU A 115 20.63 5.93 16.80
N ASP A 116 20.93 5.07 17.78
CA ASP A 116 21.17 5.50 19.16
C ASP A 116 22.39 6.44 19.23
N ALA A 117 23.49 6.11 18.55
CA ALA A 117 24.66 6.97 18.41
C ALA A 117 24.33 8.30 17.70
N TYR A 118 23.52 8.29 16.64
CA TYR A 118 23.04 9.48 15.94
C TYR A 118 22.27 10.43 16.87
N LEU A 119 21.32 9.89 17.63
CA LEU A 119 20.52 10.68 18.55
C LEU A 119 21.34 11.17 19.76
N ASN A 120 22.20 10.32 20.33
CA ASN A 120 23.06 10.67 21.46
C ASN A 120 24.18 11.68 21.13
N ARG A 121 24.47 11.93 19.84
CA ARG A 121 25.31 13.06 19.42
C ARG A 121 24.53 14.35 19.10
N GLY A 122 23.21 14.36 19.24
CA GLY A 122 22.35 15.51 18.94
C GLY A 122 22.11 15.70 17.44
N GLY A 123 22.14 14.64 16.65
CA GLY A 123 21.90 14.72 15.21
C GLY A 123 20.52 15.32 14.87
N PRO A 124 20.42 16.30 13.95
CA PRO A 124 19.14 16.88 13.53
C PRO A 124 18.17 15.85 12.92
N VAL A 125 16.87 16.04 13.05
CA VAL A 125 15.86 15.10 12.56
C VAL A 125 14.74 15.81 11.79
N VAL A 126 14.42 15.29 10.61
CA VAL A 126 13.12 15.55 9.95
C VAL A 126 12.25 14.32 10.13
N GLY A 127 11.10 14.44 10.79
CA GLY A 127 10.15 13.34 10.98
C GLY A 127 8.91 13.51 10.11
N LEU A 128 8.59 12.51 9.28
CA LEU A 128 7.42 12.53 8.40
C LEU A 128 6.35 11.53 8.84
N ARG A 129 5.08 11.96 8.85
CA ARG A 129 3.86 11.17 9.06
C ARG A 129 3.95 10.19 10.24
N THR A 130 4.29 8.94 9.95
CA THR A 130 4.33 7.81 10.88
C THR A 130 5.59 7.75 11.72
N ALA A 131 6.57 8.63 11.48
CA ALA A 131 7.76 8.75 12.33
C ALA A 131 7.44 9.03 13.81
N THR A 132 6.26 9.62 14.10
CA THR A 132 5.65 9.71 15.46
C THR A 132 5.50 8.36 16.16
N HIS A 133 5.50 7.26 15.41
CA HIS A 133 5.49 5.88 15.87
C HIS A 133 6.45 5.01 15.04
N ALA A 134 7.65 5.55 14.79
CA ALA A 134 8.70 4.90 14.01
C ALA A 134 9.05 3.48 14.50
N PHE A 135 9.04 3.26 15.82
CA PHE A 135 9.50 2.02 16.44
C PHE A 135 8.41 1.36 17.29
N ARG A 136 8.40 0.03 17.32
CA ARG A 136 7.58 -0.78 18.22
C ARG A 136 8.36 -2.01 18.66
N MET A 137 8.81 -2.01 19.91
CA MET A 137 9.69 -3.02 20.51
C MET A 137 9.06 -3.56 21.80
N LYS A 138 9.42 -4.77 22.21
CA LYS A 138 9.01 -5.30 23.53
C LYS A 138 9.84 -4.65 24.63
N ALA A 139 9.31 -4.61 25.85
CA ALA A 139 9.92 -3.92 26.98
C ALA A 139 11.29 -4.50 27.42
N ASP A 140 11.58 -5.76 27.08
CA ASP A 140 12.80 -6.50 27.36
C ASP A 140 13.84 -6.44 26.22
N GLU A 141 13.50 -5.87 25.06
CA GLU A 141 14.40 -5.80 23.91
C GLU A 141 15.42 -4.65 24.06
N PRO A 142 16.67 -4.80 23.57
CA PRO A 142 17.60 -3.68 23.46
C PRO A 142 16.96 -2.52 22.70
N PHE A 143 17.17 -1.29 23.19
CA PHE A 143 16.56 -0.07 22.67
C PHE A 143 15.03 0.07 22.79
N ALA A 144 14.36 -0.77 23.59
CA ALA A 144 12.91 -0.67 23.90
C ALA A 144 12.44 0.75 24.26
N LYS A 145 13.32 1.58 24.85
CA LYS A 145 13.11 3.00 25.13
C LYS A 145 12.56 3.79 23.93
N TYR A 146 12.90 3.42 22.68
CA TYR A 146 12.42 4.12 21.49
C TYR A 146 11.01 3.74 21.05
N SER A 147 10.42 2.66 21.58
CA SER A 147 9.07 2.22 21.23
C SER A 147 8.04 3.32 21.50
N PHE A 148 7.14 3.57 20.54
CA PHE A 148 6.16 4.66 20.62
C PHE A 148 5.25 4.64 21.86
N ASP A 149 5.13 3.47 22.49
CA ASP A 149 4.32 3.18 23.67
C ASP A 149 5.15 2.95 24.95
N TYR A 150 6.47 3.20 24.92
CA TYR A 150 7.39 2.98 26.04
C TYR A 150 6.94 3.66 27.35
N LYS A 151 7.13 2.95 28.47
CA LYS A 151 6.57 3.29 29.79
C LYS A 151 7.60 3.76 30.82
N GLY A 152 8.90 3.69 30.53
CA GLY A 152 9.92 4.20 31.45
C GLY A 152 9.96 5.72 31.45
N ASP A 153 10.15 6.31 32.62
CA ASP A 153 10.17 7.78 32.81
C ASP A 153 11.42 8.44 32.21
N ASP A 154 12.46 7.66 31.89
CA ASP A 154 13.71 8.11 31.25
C ASP A 154 13.54 8.48 29.77
N TYR A 155 12.52 7.92 29.09
CA TYR A 155 12.29 8.17 27.66
C TYR A 155 10.80 8.01 27.27
N GLN A 156 9.90 8.44 28.15
CA GLN A 156 8.47 8.15 28.10
C GLN A 156 7.83 8.40 26.71
N LEU A 157 7.01 7.45 26.22
CA LEU A 157 6.37 7.50 24.90
C LEU A 157 7.33 7.54 23.68
N GLY A 158 8.61 7.24 23.89
CA GLY A 158 9.52 6.82 22.84
C GLY A 158 10.03 7.90 21.91
N PHE A 159 10.60 7.46 20.78
CA PHE A 159 11.24 8.33 19.78
C PHE A 159 10.33 9.48 19.32
N GLY A 160 9.07 9.18 18.99
CA GLY A 160 8.13 10.19 18.52
C GLY A 160 7.90 11.28 19.56
N HIS A 161 7.68 10.92 20.82
CA HIS A 161 7.45 11.90 21.88
C HIS A 161 8.71 12.70 22.22
N GLN A 162 9.83 12.02 22.45
CA GLN A 162 11.04 12.63 22.98
C GLN A 162 11.85 13.41 21.93
N VAL A 163 11.84 12.95 20.67
CA VAL A 163 12.54 13.61 19.56
C VAL A 163 11.59 14.51 18.78
N LEU A 164 10.49 13.96 18.27
CA LEU A 164 9.56 14.71 17.40
C LEU A 164 8.56 15.58 18.17
N GLY A 165 8.46 15.44 19.49
CA GLY A 165 7.49 16.16 20.33
C GLY A 165 6.09 15.55 20.34
N GLN A 166 5.88 14.42 19.68
CA GLN A 166 4.59 13.72 19.67
C GLN A 166 4.74 12.23 19.31
N THR A 167 4.22 11.35 20.18
CA THR A 167 3.93 9.95 19.82
C THR A 167 2.61 9.83 19.04
N TRP A 168 2.32 8.69 18.44
CA TRP A 168 1.03 8.46 17.78
C TRP A 168 -0.15 8.61 18.74
N VAL A 169 -1.06 9.54 18.40
CA VAL A 169 -2.31 9.77 19.14
C VAL A 169 -3.49 9.11 18.41
N GLY A 170 -3.56 9.23 17.09
CA GLY A 170 -4.63 8.65 16.27
C GLY A 170 -4.88 9.41 14.98
N HIS A 171 -5.77 8.85 14.15
CA HIS A 171 -6.33 9.54 12.99
C HIS A 171 -7.34 10.61 13.43
N TYR A 172 -7.40 11.68 12.65
CA TYR A 172 -8.36 12.77 12.80
C TYR A 172 -9.24 12.86 11.55
N GLY A 173 -8.62 13.00 10.37
CA GLY A 173 -9.27 12.82 9.07
C GLY A 173 -9.24 11.35 8.62
N ARG A 174 -10.23 10.95 7.81
CA ARG A 174 -10.30 9.60 7.22
C ARG A 174 -9.53 9.53 5.90
N ASN A 175 -8.44 8.77 5.85
CA ASN A 175 -7.70 8.48 4.61
C ASN A 175 -8.66 8.04 3.47
N HIS A 176 -8.36 8.45 2.23
CA HIS A 176 -9.10 8.15 0.99
C HIS A 176 -10.56 8.64 0.93
N LEU A 177 -11.03 9.34 1.97
CA LEU A 177 -12.35 9.98 2.02
C LEU A 177 -12.25 11.47 2.35
N GLN A 178 -11.15 11.87 3.01
CA GLN A 178 -10.88 13.22 3.46
C GLN A 178 -9.41 13.54 3.19
N SER A 179 -9.19 14.45 2.24
CA SER A 179 -7.93 15.17 2.08
C SER A 179 -7.78 16.22 3.20
N THR A 180 -6.63 16.91 3.24
CA THR A 180 -6.39 17.98 4.21
C THR A 180 -5.90 19.25 3.52
N ARG A 181 -6.45 20.40 3.91
CA ARG A 181 -5.88 21.72 3.64
C ARG A 181 -4.96 22.12 4.80
N ILE A 182 -3.74 22.55 4.51
CA ILE A 182 -2.80 23.00 5.54
C ILE A 182 -2.62 24.52 5.41
N SER A 183 -2.92 25.25 6.47
CA SER A 183 -2.77 26.70 6.55
C SER A 183 -1.62 27.09 7.48
N VAL A 184 -0.87 28.12 7.13
CA VAL A 184 0.12 28.76 8.02
C VAL A 184 -0.56 29.33 9.26
N VAL A 185 0.07 29.19 10.43
CA VAL A 185 -0.38 29.84 11.67
C VAL A 185 -0.10 31.35 11.61
N ASP A 186 -1.07 32.16 12.02
CA ASP A 186 -0.90 33.61 12.07
C ASP A 186 0.29 34.04 12.93
N GLY A 187 1.10 34.97 12.40
CA GLY A 187 2.34 35.42 13.03
C GLY A 187 3.54 34.48 12.81
N LYS A 188 3.43 33.44 11.98
CA LYS A 188 4.55 32.54 11.60
C LYS A 188 5.09 32.77 10.20
N GLN A 189 4.49 33.65 9.40
CA GLN A 189 4.80 33.87 7.98
C GLN A 189 6.31 34.11 7.70
N ASP A 190 7.02 34.78 8.61
CA ASP A 190 8.45 35.10 8.48
C ASP A 190 9.40 33.93 8.82
N HIS A 191 8.88 32.82 9.37
CA HIS A 191 9.70 31.67 9.73
C HIS A 191 10.38 31.07 8.48
N PRO A 192 11.70 30.80 8.47
CA PRO A 192 12.42 30.43 7.24
C PRO A 192 11.79 29.27 6.47
N ILE A 193 11.28 28.25 7.17
CA ILE A 193 10.60 27.10 6.56
C ILE A 193 9.40 27.50 5.67
N LEU A 194 8.70 28.59 6.01
CA LEU A 194 7.47 29.02 5.35
C LEU A 194 7.70 29.99 4.17
N ARG A 195 8.95 30.38 3.89
CA ARG A 195 9.27 31.26 2.76
C ARG A 195 8.86 30.62 1.42
N GLY A 196 7.97 31.31 0.70
CA GLY A 196 7.43 30.85 -0.58
C GLY A 196 6.39 29.74 -0.50
N VAL A 197 6.09 29.22 0.70
CA VAL A 197 5.10 28.15 0.90
C VAL A 197 3.69 28.74 0.79
N LYS A 198 2.84 28.16 -0.06
CA LYS A 198 1.48 28.61 -0.36
C LYS A 198 0.58 27.42 -0.67
N ASP A 199 -0.73 27.62 -0.51
CA ASP A 199 -1.78 26.77 -1.10
C ASP A 199 -1.59 25.25 -0.86
N ILE A 200 -1.21 24.88 0.37
CA ILE A 200 -0.95 23.48 0.71
C ILE A 200 -2.26 22.69 0.78
N TRP A 201 -2.34 21.69 -0.09
CA TRP A 201 -3.34 20.64 -0.05
C TRP A 201 -2.66 19.28 -0.18
N VAL A 202 -3.07 18.32 0.64
CA VAL A 202 -2.45 17.00 0.77
C VAL A 202 -3.51 15.91 0.82
N GLN A 203 -3.20 14.73 0.29
CA GLN A 203 -4.18 13.65 0.09
C GLN A 203 -4.40 12.80 1.34
N ALA A 204 -3.42 12.77 2.25
CA ALA A 204 -3.57 12.07 3.52
C ALA A 204 -4.66 12.67 4.42
N GLY A 205 -5.42 11.78 5.07
CA GLY A 205 -6.32 12.15 6.15
C GLY A 205 -5.50 12.55 7.38
N GLY A 206 -5.82 13.72 7.95
CA GLY A 206 -5.01 14.28 9.02
C GLY A 206 -4.88 13.41 10.27
N TYR A 207 -3.76 13.57 10.98
CA TYR A 207 -3.56 13.00 12.32
C TYR A 207 -3.99 14.00 13.39
N VAL A 208 -4.23 13.49 14.60
CA VAL A 208 -4.43 14.33 15.78
C VAL A 208 -3.10 14.99 16.13
N GLY A 209 -2.97 16.28 15.85
CA GLY A 209 -1.81 17.10 16.24
C GLY A 209 -1.91 17.61 17.67
N LYS A 210 -0.96 17.20 18.52
CA LYS A 210 -0.79 17.60 19.92
C LYS A 210 0.70 17.54 20.31
N PRO A 211 1.57 18.35 19.67
CA PRO A 211 2.97 18.43 20.09
C PRO A 211 3.06 18.94 21.53
N VAL A 212 3.97 18.38 22.33
CA VAL A 212 4.14 18.77 23.75
C VAL A 212 4.82 20.13 23.93
N ASP A 213 5.55 20.57 22.91
CA ASP A 213 6.33 21.79 22.86
C ASP A 213 6.60 22.20 21.41
N GLY A 214 7.48 23.19 21.22
CA GLY A 214 7.95 23.61 19.90
C GLY A 214 7.14 24.74 19.28
N ASN A 215 7.64 25.20 18.14
CA ASN A 215 7.09 26.29 17.35
C ASN A 215 6.19 25.70 16.26
N ILE A 216 4.88 25.65 16.53
CA ILE A 216 3.85 25.23 15.56
C ILE A 216 3.82 26.24 14.41
N LEU A 217 3.97 25.74 13.18
CA LEU A 217 4.06 26.54 11.95
C LEU A 217 2.74 26.56 11.17
N THR A 218 1.99 25.46 11.25
CA THR A 218 0.83 25.21 10.39
C THR A 218 -0.27 24.42 11.12
N MET A 219 -1.49 24.55 10.59
CA MET A 219 -2.69 23.85 11.04
C MET A 219 -3.31 23.09 9.87
N ALA A 220 -3.67 21.83 10.10
CA ALA A 220 -4.36 20.94 9.18
C ALA A 220 -5.87 20.95 9.42
N GLN A 221 -6.64 21.34 8.40
CA GLN A 221 -8.10 21.21 8.33
C GLN A 221 -8.48 20.03 7.43
N PRO A 222 -9.06 18.93 7.97
CA PRO A 222 -9.67 17.89 7.15
C PRO A 222 -10.79 18.45 6.27
N LEU A 223 -10.86 17.98 5.02
CA LEU A 223 -11.90 18.33 4.06
C LEU A 223 -12.86 17.15 3.86
N ASN A 224 -14.12 17.43 3.54
CA ASN A 224 -15.15 16.43 3.20
C ASN A 224 -15.08 16.04 1.72
N GLY A 225 -13.90 15.59 1.29
CA GLY A 225 -13.64 15.13 -0.08
C GLY A 225 -12.16 15.04 -0.40
N MET A 226 -11.86 14.63 -1.63
CA MET A 226 -10.50 14.39 -2.14
C MET A 226 -10.07 15.45 -3.18
N THR A 227 -10.54 16.69 -3.06
CA THR A 227 -10.09 17.84 -3.88
C THR A 227 -9.76 19.05 -3.00
N PRO A 228 -8.93 20.02 -3.45
CA PRO A 228 -8.63 21.24 -2.70
C PRO A 228 -9.86 22.09 -2.33
N GLU A 229 -10.86 22.11 -3.21
CA GLU A 229 -12.11 22.86 -3.12
C GLU A 229 -13.16 22.18 -2.23
N SER A 230 -12.89 20.94 -1.81
CA SER A 230 -13.79 20.19 -0.92
C SER A 230 -14.06 20.99 0.36
N PRO A 231 -15.31 21.06 0.85
CA PRO A 231 -15.65 21.85 2.02
C PRO A 231 -14.92 21.32 3.26
N ALA A 232 -14.67 22.19 4.24
CA ALA A 232 -14.10 21.77 5.52
C ALA A 232 -15.02 20.76 6.22
N ASP A 233 -14.43 19.90 7.04
CA ASP A 233 -15.18 19.09 8.00
C ASP A 233 -15.44 19.89 9.28
N ASP A 234 -16.60 20.54 9.35
CA ASP A 234 -17.03 21.37 10.49
C ASP A 234 -17.06 20.61 11.83
N SER A 235 -17.08 19.26 11.81
CA SER A 235 -16.96 18.44 13.03
C SER A 235 -15.52 18.33 13.55
N LYS A 236 -14.53 18.84 12.81
CA LYS A 236 -13.09 18.69 13.03
C LYS A 236 -12.38 20.03 12.84
N PRO A 237 -12.30 20.88 13.89
CA PRO A 237 -11.50 22.10 13.84
C PRO A 237 -10.03 21.81 13.49
N PRO A 238 -9.27 22.78 12.95
CA PRO A 238 -7.89 22.58 12.53
C PRO A 238 -6.99 22.10 13.68
N MET A 239 -6.03 21.22 13.38
CA MET A 239 -5.06 20.69 14.35
C MET A 239 -3.62 20.98 13.90
N PRO A 240 -2.65 21.19 14.80
CA PRO A 240 -1.24 21.37 14.46
C PRO A 240 -0.72 20.28 13.50
N SER A 241 -0.05 20.66 12.41
CA SER A 241 0.44 19.69 11.41
C SER A 241 1.95 19.67 11.23
N GLU A 242 2.57 20.85 11.17
CA GLU A 242 4.03 20.99 11.15
C GLU A 242 4.51 21.90 12.27
N TRP A 243 5.63 21.52 12.87
CA TRP A 243 6.29 22.30 13.91
C TRP A 243 7.80 22.07 13.89
N THR A 244 8.52 23.01 14.52
CA THR A 244 9.94 22.84 14.82
C THR A 244 10.16 22.75 16.32
N ARG A 245 11.12 21.93 16.76
CA ARG A 245 11.56 21.89 18.16
C ARG A 245 13.04 21.57 18.26
N THR A 246 13.51 21.42 19.49
CA THR A 246 14.82 20.86 19.82
C THR A 246 14.60 19.68 20.78
N TYR A 247 15.41 18.64 20.68
CA TYR A 247 15.51 17.60 21.71
C TYR A 247 16.88 17.68 22.38
N SER A 248 16.96 17.17 23.62
CA SER A 248 18.19 17.14 24.41
C SER A 248 18.58 15.69 24.71
N THR A 249 19.87 15.42 24.67
CA THR A 249 20.46 14.13 25.08
C THR A 249 20.82 14.13 26.55
N SER A 250 21.05 12.95 27.13
CA SER A 250 21.60 12.80 28.49
C SER A 250 22.97 13.48 28.68
N THR A 251 23.69 13.77 27.61
CA THR A 251 24.99 14.47 27.61
C THR A 251 24.87 16.00 27.48
N GLY A 252 23.64 16.54 27.42
CA GLY A 252 23.38 17.97 27.24
C GLY A 252 23.54 18.48 25.80
N ARG A 253 23.95 17.63 24.84
CA ARG A 253 23.89 17.95 23.40
C ARG A 253 22.43 18.06 22.96
N THR A 254 22.18 18.92 21.98
CA THR A 254 20.86 19.20 21.43
C THR A 254 20.80 18.94 19.92
N GLY A 255 19.64 18.55 19.41
CA GLY A 255 19.39 18.39 17.98
C GLY A 255 18.14 19.14 17.50
N ARG A 256 18.25 19.82 16.35
CA ARG A 256 17.14 20.53 15.70
C ARG A 256 16.16 19.52 15.09
N VAL A 257 14.86 19.80 15.21
CA VAL A 257 13.81 18.92 14.69
C VAL A 257 12.78 19.70 13.90
N PHE A 258 12.42 19.18 12.73
CA PHE A 258 11.23 19.58 11.98
C PHE A 258 10.33 18.36 11.81
N THR A 259 9.07 18.47 12.23
CA THR A 259 8.09 17.39 12.12
C THR A 259 6.98 17.81 11.17
N SER A 260 6.57 16.91 10.28
CA SER A 260 5.31 16.99 9.52
C SER A 260 4.49 15.75 9.81
N LEU A 261 3.19 15.92 10.08
CA LEU A 261 2.25 14.81 10.20
C LEU A 261 1.76 14.25 8.85
N TYR A 262 2.38 14.71 7.75
CA TYR A 262 2.10 14.35 6.36
C TYR A 262 3.38 13.83 5.68
N GLY A 263 3.32 13.49 4.39
CA GLY A 263 4.52 13.08 3.64
C GLY A 263 4.29 11.96 2.62
N THR A 264 3.04 11.62 2.31
CA THR A 264 2.76 10.58 1.30
C THR A 264 3.26 11.01 -0.08
N PRO A 265 3.58 10.09 -1.01
CA PRO A 265 4.09 10.45 -2.32
C PRO A 265 3.14 11.38 -3.11
N GLU A 266 1.83 11.21 -2.92
CA GLU A 266 0.79 12.07 -3.49
C GLU A 266 0.77 13.49 -2.89
N ASP A 267 1.17 13.65 -1.62
CA ASP A 267 1.29 14.97 -0.97
C ASP A 267 2.39 15.81 -1.65
N LEU A 268 3.45 15.18 -2.16
CA LEU A 268 4.57 15.86 -2.84
C LEU A 268 4.19 16.45 -4.20
N LEU A 269 3.05 16.08 -4.78
CA LEU A 269 2.53 16.69 -6.00
C LEU A 269 2.07 18.14 -5.80
N ASN A 270 1.83 18.55 -4.55
CA ASN A 270 1.54 19.95 -4.21
C ASN A 270 2.85 20.73 -4.01
N ASP A 271 3.07 21.77 -4.83
CA ASP A 271 4.27 22.61 -4.79
C ASP A 271 4.52 23.26 -3.43
N GLY A 272 3.46 23.70 -2.75
CA GLY A 272 3.54 24.28 -1.41
C GLY A 272 4.08 23.29 -0.39
N TYR A 273 3.54 22.07 -0.38
CA TYR A 273 3.98 21.00 0.52
C TYR A 273 5.39 20.52 0.20
N ARG A 274 5.71 20.35 -1.09
CA ARG A 274 7.05 19.99 -1.54
C ARG A 274 8.09 21.04 -1.12
N ARG A 275 7.78 22.32 -1.28
CA ARG A 275 8.61 23.44 -0.79
C ARG A 275 8.76 23.42 0.74
N LEU A 276 7.68 23.16 1.47
CA LEU A 276 7.68 23.06 2.94
C LEU A 276 8.67 21.98 3.41
N LEU A 277 8.70 20.81 2.76
CA LEU A 277 9.65 19.73 3.09
C LEU A 277 11.10 20.06 2.72
N VAL A 278 11.34 20.65 1.55
CA VAL A 278 12.69 21.10 1.12
C VAL A 278 13.24 22.16 2.09
N ASN A 279 12.45 23.19 2.37
CA ASN A 279 12.79 24.25 3.32
C ASN A 279 13.00 23.68 4.74
N GLY A 280 12.18 22.70 5.15
CA GLY A 280 12.31 21.99 6.42
C GLY A 280 13.64 21.24 6.55
N CYS A 281 14.10 20.58 5.48
CA CYS A 281 15.40 19.91 5.45
C CYS A 281 16.57 20.91 5.50
N LEU A 282 16.49 22.00 4.73
CA LEU A 282 17.48 23.09 4.77
C LEU A 282 17.57 23.71 6.18
N TRP A 283 16.44 24.01 6.81
CA TRP A 283 16.38 24.53 8.18
C TRP A 283 16.91 23.51 9.20
N ALA A 284 16.58 22.23 9.09
CA ALA A 284 17.09 21.21 10.02
C ALA A 284 18.61 21.04 9.90
N ALA A 285 19.17 21.20 8.69
CA ALA A 285 20.60 21.18 8.41
C ALA A 285 21.35 22.49 8.79
N GLY A 286 20.65 23.50 9.32
CA GLY A 286 21.21 24.79 9.72
C GLY A 286 21.51 25.76 8.56
N LEU A 287 20.70 25.71 7.50
CA LEU A 287 20.87 26.50 6.27
C LEU A 287 19.69 27.46 6.03
N GLU A 288 19.06 27.98 7.08
CA GLU A 288 17.95 28.95 7.02
C GLU A 288 18.22 30.20 6.16
N ASP A 289 19.47 30.65 6.07
CA ASP A 289 19.86 31.79 5.24
C ASP A 289 19.84 31.47 3.74
N ALA A 290 19.95 30.19 3.38
CA ALA A 290 19.85 29.72 1.99
C ALA A 290 18.40 29.45 1.54
N ILE A 291 17.40 29.59 2.43
CA ILE A 291 16.00 29.37 2.08
C ILE A 291 15.42 30.63 1.45
N THR A 292 15.25 30.60 0.12
CA THR A 292 14.59 31.64 -0.68
C THR A 292 13.17 31.20 -1.09
N PRO A 293 12.23 32.14 -1.32
CA PRO A 293 10.85 31.80 -1.69
C PRO A 293 10.72 31.15 -3.08
N ASP A 294 11.75 31.30 -3.92
CA ASP A 294 11.86 30.85 -5.31
C ASP A 294 12.83 29.67 -5.49
N ALA A 295 13.38 29.11 -4.40
CA ALA A 295 14.29 27.96 -4.45
C ALA A 295 13.72 26.82 -5.32
N GLU A 296 14.59 26.14 -6.07
CA GLU A 296 14.19 25.08 -6.99
C GLU A 296 13.68 23.83 -6.22
N ILE A 297 12.52 23.31 -6.61
CA ILE A 297 11.84 22.19 -5.96
C ILE A 297 11.32 21.13 -6.96
N SER A 298 11.58 21.33 -8.25
CA SER A 298 11.12 20.46 -9.33
C SER A 298 11.58 19.01 -9.11
N PHE A 299 10.76 18.04 -9.53
CA PHE A 299 11.16 16.63 -9.47
C PHE A 299 12.34 16.37 -10.40
N VAL A 300 13.26 15.55 -9.92
CA VAL A 300 14.43 15.11 -10.68
C VAL A 300 14.15 13.70 -11.20
N GLY A 301 13.89 13.62 -12.50
CA GLY A 301 13.36 12.44 -13.17
C GLY A 301 11.85 12.26 -12.98
N PRO A 302 11.25 11.25 -13.64
CA PRO A 302 9.81 11.02 -13.61
C PRO A 302 9.31 10.58 -12.23
N PHE A 303 8.26 11.23 -11.74
CA PHE A 303 7.59 10.91 -10.47
C PHE A 303 6.08 10.81 -10.70
N HIS A 304 5.55 9.60 -10.64
CA HIS A 304 4.13 9.28 -10.81
C HIS A 304 3.71 8.40 -9.62
N PRO A 305 3.37 9.00 -8.47
CA PRO A 305 3.23 8.27 -7.21
C PRO A 305 2.10 7.24 -7.23
N THR A 306 2.27 6.15 -6.49
CA THR A 306 1.19 5.21 -6.23
C THR A 306 0.28 5.77 -5.12
N THR A 307 -1.04 5.64 -5.29
CA THR A 307 -1.95 5.95 -4.18
C THR A 307 -1.62 5.14 -2.94
N PHE A 308 -1.42 5.85 -1.83
CA PHE A 308 -0.97 5.23 -0.59
C PHE A 308 -2.05 4.26 -0.06
N GLY A 309 -1.64 3.28 0.74
CA GLY A 309 -2.52 2.27 1.29
C GLY A 309 -1.76 1.05 1.82
N ASN A 310 -2.38 0.33 2.75
CA ASN A 310 -1.76 -0.87 3.32
C ASN A 310 -1.55 -1.94 2.24
N GLY A 311 -0.29 -2.32 2.01
CA GLY A 311 0.06 -3.34 1.04
C GLY A 311 -0.01 -2.93 -0.44
N THR A 312 -0.13 -1.63 -0.75
CA THR A 312 -0.13 -1.13 -2.14
C THR A 312 1.27 -0.98 -2.76
N HIS A 313 2.33 -1.43 -2.06
CA HIS A 313 3.70 -1.34 -2.56
C HIS A 313 3.98 -2.24 -3.77
N THR A 314 4.75 -1.71 -4.71
CA THR A 314 5.25 -2.44 -5.89
C THR A 314 6.24 -3.52 -5.43
N LYS A 315 6.12 -4.74 -5.96
CA LYS A 315 6.91 -5.91 -5.53
C LYS A 315 8.04 -6.22 -6.50
N GLY A 316 9.05 -6.99 -6.07
CA GLY A 316 10.20 -7.31 -6.92
C GLY A 316 11.19 -6.15 -7.11
N ILE A 317 10.93 -4.99 -6.50
CA ILE A 317 11.79 -3.80 -6.59
C ILE A 317 12.96 -3.95 -5.62
N LYS A 318 14.17 -3.65 -6.08
CA LYS A 318 15.39 -3.56 -5.25
C LYS A 318 15.88 -2.11 -5.18
N PRO A 319 16.69 -1.73 -4.17
CA PRO A 319 17.26 -0.39 -4.06
C PRO A 319 17.96 0.09 -5.35
N SER A 320 18.60 -0.82 -6.10
CA SER A 320 19.22 -0.54 -7.39
C SER A 320 18.30 0.10 -8.44
N ALA A 321 16.98 -0.03 -8.33
CA ALA A 321 16.01 0.60 -9.25
C ALA A 321 15.95 2.13 -9.13
N TYR A 322 16.39 2.69 -7.99
CA TYR A 322 16.27 4.13 -7.68
C TYR A 322 17.53 4.93 -8.03
N VAL A 323 18.65 4.28 -8.35
CA VAL A 323 19.98 4.91 -8.45
C VAL A 323 20.08 6.04 -9.48
N GLY A 324 19.40 5.92 -10.63
CA GLY A 324 19.51 6.91 -11.70
C GLY A 324 18.59 8.10 -11.51
N PHE A 325 19.12 9.33 -11.51
CA PHE A 325 18.30 10.55 -11.43
C PHE A 325 17.16 10.61 -12.47
N GLU A 326 17.41 10.14 -13.68
CA GLU A 326 16.42 10.16 -14.78
C GLU A 326 15.54 8.90 -14.83
N THR A 327 15.76 7.89 -13.96
CA THR A 327 14.86 6.72 -13.92
C THR A 327 13.55 7.11 -13.23
N PRO A 328 12.39 6.60 -13.69
CA PRO A 328 11.16 6.72 -12.92
C PRO A 328 11.37 6.15 -11.52
N ILE A 329 10.89 6.86 -10.50
CA ILE A 329 10.77 6.27 -9.16
C ILE A 329 9.74 5.13 -9.26
N PRO A 330 10.10 3.88 -8.90
CA PRO A 330 9.19 2.73 -8.98
C PRO A 330 7.87 2.96 -8.25
N ALA A 331 6.78 2.89 -9.01
CA ALA A 331 5.42 3.08 -8.57
C ALA A 331 4.47 2.23 -9.44
N GLY A 332 3.27 1.95 -8.94
CA GLY A 332 2.22 1.21 -9.63
C GLY A 332 1.96 -0.21 -9.11
N HIS A 333 0.84 -0.78 -9.55
CA HIS A 333 0.23 -2.00 -8.99
C HIS A 333 0.84 -3.34 -9.48
N ASP A 334 2.05 -3.37 -10.03
CA ASP A 334 2.65 -4.64 -10.43
C ASP A 334 3.14 -5.40 -9.18
N THR A 335 2.28 -6.31 -8.72
CA THR A 335 2.45 -7.11 -7.51
C THR A 335 2.84 -8.56 -7.84
N LYS A 336 3.19 -8.85 -9.10
CA LYS A 336 3.65 -10.16 -9.56
C LYS A 336 5.17 -10.27 -9.41
N LYS A 337 5.66 -11.40 -8.90
CA LYS A 337 7.09 -11.72 -8.96
C LYS A 337 7.56 -11.84 -10.42
N PRO A 338 8.73 -11.28 -10.80
CA PRO A 338 9.37 -11.60 -12.07
C PRO A 338 9.65 -13.10 -12.18
N LYS A 339 9.38 -13.70 -13.34
CA LYS A 339 9.75 -15.11 -13.60
C LYS A 339 11.26 -15.20 -13.89
N SER A 340 11.96 -16.10 -13.21
CA SER A 340 13.35 -16.43 -13.52
C SER A 340 13.48 -17.07 -14.90
N THR A 341 14.44 -16.61 -15.70
CA THR A 341 14.65 -17.02 -17.09
C THR A 341 15.53 -18.26 -17.22
N THR A 342 14.94 -19.40 -17.58
CA THR A 342 15.64 -20.54 -18.19
C THR A 342 14.71 -21.34 -19.11
N GLY A 343 15.13 -21.56 -20.37
CA GLY A 343 14.76 -22.79 -21.11
C GLY A 343 13.65 -22.76 -22.18
N GLN A 344 13.98 -22.20 -23.35
CA GLN A 344 13.59 -22.68 -24.71
C GLN A 344 12.10 -22.68 -25.17
N ASN A 345 11.96 -22.55 -26.50
CA ASN A 345 10.77 -22.31 -27.35
C ASN A 345 10.86 -23.30 -28.56
N PRO A 346 9.91 -23.33 -29.53
CA PRO A 346 8.50 -22.93 -29.56
C PRO A 346 7.67 -24.23 -29.80
N PRO A 347 6.71 -24.41 -30.74
CA PRO A 347 5.69 -23.56 -31.41
C PRO A 347 4.25 -23.95 -30.94
N ALA A 348 3.11 -23.60 -31.55
CA ALA A 348 2.81 -23.04 -32.89
C ALA A 348 1.58 -22.10 -32.94
N LYS A 349 0.92 -22.02 -34.10
CA LYS A 349 -0.19 -21.12 -34.47
C LYS A 349 -1.46 -21.89 -34.88
N ARG A 350 -2.66 -21.35 -34.59
CA ARG A 350 -3.57 -20.84 -35.67
C ARG A 350 -4.84 -20.09 -35.19
N THR A 351 -4.98 -18.87 -35.70
CA THR A 351 -6.19 -18.14 -36.17
C THR A 351 -7.58 -18.33 -35.54
N ARG A 352 -8.07 -17.23 -34.93
CA ARG A 352 -9.34 -16.50 -35.17
C ARG A 352 -10.55 -17.24 -35.77
N GLN A 353 -11.72 -17.05 -35.13
CA GLN A 353 -12.93 -16.55 -35.84
C GLN A 353 -13.86 -15.74 -34.89
N LYS A 354 -14.57 -14.74 -35.44
CA LYS A 354 -15.63 -13.92 -34.80
C LYS A 354 -16.99 -14.31 -35.41
N SER A 355 -18.04 -14.42 -34.60
CA SER A 355 -19.46 -14.27 -34.98
C SER A 355 -20.30 -14.35 -33.69
N GLN A 356 -20.86 -13.24 -33.20
CA GLN A 356 -22.17 -12.64 -33.54
C GLN A 356 -23.36 -13.27 -32.81
N THR A 357 -23.73 -12.59 -31.71
CA THR A 357 -25.06 -12.15 -31.29
C THR A 357 -26.32 -12.88 -31.78
N THR A 358 -27.16 -13.29 -30.82
CA THR A 358 -28.59 -12.97 -30.78
C THR A 358 -29.07 -12.93 -29.32
N VAL A 359 -29.99 -12.01 -29.01
CA VAL A 359 -30.78 -11.98 -27.77
C VAL A 359 -32.25 -12.17 -28.16
N SER A 360 -32.98 -12.99 -27.42
CA SER A 360 -34.45 -13.10 -27.54
C SER A 360 -35.08 -13.38 -26.18
N ASP A 361 -36.27 -12.83 -25.98
CA ASP A 361 -36.89 -12.57 -24.68
C ASP A 361 -37.70 -13.76 -24.10
N ALA A 362 -38.25 -13.55 -22.90
CA ALA A 362 -38.78 -14.54 -21.96
C ALA A 362 -40.00 -15.39 -22.40
N GLY A 363 -40.14 -16.58 -21.80
CA GLY A 363 -41.45 -17.29 -21.78
C GLY A 363 -41.45 -18.79 -21.42
N THR A 364 -41.45 -19.12 -20.12
CA THR A 364 -42.00 -20.37 -19.54
C THR A 364 -41.61 -21.75 -20.13
N GLY A 365 -40.70 -22.44 -19.44
CA GLY A 365 -41.09 -23.70 -18.76
C GLY A 365 -40.96 -25.04 -19.51
N SER A 366 -39.73 -25.51 -19.75
CA SER A 366 -39.39 -26.93 -19.56
C SER A 366 -37.88 -27.10 -19.36
N THR A 367 -37.46 -27.71 -18.26
CA THR A 367 -36.04 -27.87 -17.90
C THR A 367 -35.38 -28.99 -18.71
N THR A 368 -34.82 -28.64 -19.88
CA THR A 368 -33.60 -29.30 -20.36
C THR A 368 -32.42 -28.51 -19.84
N LYS A 369 -31.92 -28.91 -18.67
CA LYS A 369 -30.68 -28.36 -18.12
C LYS A 369 -29.55 -28.85 -19.01
N GLU A 370 -28.94 -27.96 -19.77
CA GLU A 370 -27.68 -28.28 -20.45
C GLU A 370 -26.72 -28.83 -19.39
N PRO A 371 -26.07 -29.98 -19.63
CA PRO A 371 -25.13 -30.52 -18.67
C PRO A 371 -24.01 -29.50 -18.47
N VAL A 372 -23.85 -29.04 -17.22
CA VAL A 372 -22.81 -28.08 -16.85
C VAL A 372 -21.47 -28.67 -17.31
N LYS A 373 -20.74 -27.89 -18.11
CA LYS A 373 -19.47 -28.33 -18.70
C LYS A 373 -18.47 -28.66 -17.58
N PRO A 374 -17.55 -29.61 -17.81
CA PRO A 374 -16.52 -29.94 -16.85
C PRO A 374 -15.81 -28.70 -16.32
N ALA A 375 -15.56 -28.67 -15.02
CA ALA A 375 -14.92 -27.56 -14.33
C ALA A 375 -13.65 -28.02 -13.65
N ARG A 376 -12.59 -27.20 -13.72
CA ARG A 376 -11.34 -27.41 -13.01
C ARG A 376 -11.25 -26.57 -11.75
N PHE A 377 -11.78 -25.34 -11.77
CA PHE A 377 -11.70 -24.42 -10.64
C PHE A 377 -13.07 -24.21 -10.01
N VAL A 378 -13.12 -24.27 -8.68
CA VAL A 378 -14.28 -23.86 -7.87
C VAL A 378 -13.91 -22.60 -7.11
N ARG A 379 -14.61 -21.49 -7.38
CA ARG A 379 -14.28 -20.17 -6.87
C ARG A 379 -15.46 -19.59 -6.09
N ILE A 380 -15.21 -19.17 -4.85
CA ILE A 380 -16.14 -18.43 -4.01
C ILE A 380 -15.62 -17.00 -3.93
N GLU A 381 -16.39 -16.04 -4.44
CA GLU A 381 -16.11 -14.60 -4.38
C GLU A 381 -17.08 -13.91 -3.45
N LEU A 382 -16.65 -12.82 -2.81
CA LEU A 382 -17.46 -12.07 -1.87
C LEU A 382 -17.53 -10.59 -2.29
N PRO A 383 -18.37 -10.22 -3.27
CA PRO A 383 -18.37 -8.87 -3.84
C PRO A 383 -18.59 -7.75 -2.81
N GLY A 384 -17.97 -6.61 -3.06
CA GLY A 384 -18.07 -5.39 -2.26
C GLY A 384 -16.78 -5.02 -1.53
N GLN A 385 -16.85 -3.89 -0.81
CA GLN A 385 -15.73 -3.29 -0.09
C GLN A 385 -15.63 -3.80 1.35
N LYS A 386 -14.40 -3.90 1.87
CA LYS A 386 -14.09 -4.31 3.26
C LYS A 386 -14.78 -5.61 3.71
N ARG A 387 -14.93 -6.55 2.78
CA ARG A 387 -15.50 -7.87 3.04
C ARG A 387 -14.42 -8.76 3.66
N ILE A 388 -14.81 -9.69 4.52
CA ILE A 388 -13.90 -10.70 5.12
C ILE A 388 -14.49 -12.06 4.77
N LEU A 389 -13.73 -12.92 4.10
CA LEU A 389 -14.18 -14.27 3.75
C LEU A 389 -13.66 -15.27 4.78
N THR A 390 -14.56 -16.11 5.26
CA THR A 390 -14.28 -17.24 6.17
C THR A 390 -15.15 -18.42 5.75
N LEU A 391 -14.54 -19.58 5.56
CA LEU A 391 -15.19 -20.84 5.19
C LEU A 391 -14.64 -21.94 6.10
N ALA A 392 -15.52 -22.80 6.62
CA ALA A 392 -15.11 -23.99 7.37
C ALA A 392 -14.69 -25.11 6.40
N GLU A 393 -15.60 -25.52 5.50
CA GLU A 393 -15.36 -26.58 4.52
C GLU A 393 -16.09 -26.26 3.20
N VAL A 394 -15.48 -26.60 2.07
CA VAL A 394 -16.07 -26.58 0.73
C VAL A 394 -15.93 -27.97 0.12
N GLU A 395 -17.05 -28.69 0.05
CA GLU A 395 -17.12 -30.03 -0.52
C GLU A 395 -17.44 -29.95 -2.01
N VAL A 396 -16.79 -30.74 -2.85
CA VAL A 396 -17.05 -30.77 -4.30
C VAL A 396 -17.27 -32.21 -4.71
N PHE A 397 -18.49 -32.55 -5.14
CA PHE A 397 -18.86 -33.93 -5.47
C PHE A 397 -18.77 -34.19 -6.97
N SER A 398 -18.12 -35.29 -7.34
CA SER A 398 -18.11 -35.85 -8.69
C SER A 398 -18.08 -37.38 -8.63
N GLY A 399 -18.92 -38.06 -9.42
CA GLY A 399 -19.11 -39.50 -9.34
C GLY A 399 -19.52 -39.97 -7.94
N GLY A 400 -20.38 -39.21 -7.26
CA GLY A 400 -20.85 -39.49 -5.90
C GLY A 400 -19.80 -39.34 -4.78
N ARG A 401 -18.59 -38.85 -5.07
CA ARG A 401 -17.49 -38.71 -4.08
C ARG A 401 -17.07 -37.26 -3.91
N ASN A 402 -16.77 -36.83 -2.69
CA ASN A 402 -16.11 -35.54 -2.46
C ASN A 402 -14.65 -35.62 -2.95
N ILE A 403 -14.30 -34.79 -3.93
CA ILE A 403 -12.98 -34.69 -4.55
C ILE A 403 -12.20 -33.46 -4.09
N ALA A 404 -12.77 -32.59 -3.26
CA ALA A 404 -12.17 -31.30 -2.92
C ALA A 404 -10.80 -31.42 -2.23
N ALA A 405 -10.66 -32.38 -1.31
CA ALA A 405 -9.41 -32.68 -0.59
C ALA A 405 -8.25 -33.18 -1.49
N GLN A 406 -8.51 -33.51 -2.75
CA GLN A 406 -7.48 -33.89 -3.73
C GLN A 406 -6.92 -32.68 -4.50
N GLY A 407 -7.63 -31.55 -4.46
CA GLY A 407 -7.24 -30.32 -5.12
C GLY A 407 -6.33 -29.42 -4.29
N LYS A 408 -6.01 -28.25 -4.84
CA LYS A 408 -5.20 -27.21 -4.18
C LYS A 408 -6.01 -25.94 -4.00
N ALA A 409 -6.33 -25.62 -2.75
CA ALA A 409 -7.00 -24.37 -2.39
C ALA A 409 -6.00 -23.18 -2.30
N THR A 410 -6.48 -22.02 -2.72
CA THR A 410 -5.82 -20.70 -2.61
C THR A 410 -6.87 -19.64 -2.27
N GLN A 411 -6.45 -18.45 -1.81
CA GLN A 411 -7.37 -17.37 -1.46
C GLN A 411 -6.69 -16.00 -1.62
N SER A 412 -7.49 -14.94 -1.70
CA SER A 412 -7.09 -13.53 -1.87
C SER A 412 -6.03 -13.08 -0.85
N SER A 413 -6.23 -13.41 0.43
CA SER A 413 -5.28 -13.13 1.52
C SER A 413 -5.46 -14.11 2.68
N THR A 414 -4.52 -14.19 3.61
CA THR A 414 -4.59 -15.09 4.77
C THR A 414 -4.38 -14.33 6.07
N ASN A 415 -5.24 -14.60 7.06
CA ASN A 415 -5.15 -14.04 8.40
C ASN A 415 -4.87 -15.14 9.44
N GLY A 416 -3.70 -15.08 10.07
CA GLY A 416 -3.28 -16.04 11.11
C GLY A 416 -3.28 -17.49 10.59
N PRO A 417 -3.82 -18.47 11.35
CA PRO A 417 -3.84 -19.88 10.94
C PRO A 417 -4.89 -20.20 9.85
N GLY A 418 -5.67 -19.22 9.39
CA GLY A 418 -6.79 -19.40 8.45
C GLY A 418 -6.39 -19.61 6.99
N VAL A 419 -5.45 -20.51 6.72
CA VAL A 419 -4.95 -20.84 5.38
C VAL A 419 -6.03 -21.48 4.49
N ALA A 420 -5.96 -21.26 3.18
CA ALA A 420 -6.99 -21.69 2.21
C ALA A 420 -7.30 -23.20 2.25
N SER A 421 -6.31 -24.05 2.52
CA SER A 421 -6.46 -25.51 2.54
C SER A 421 -7.38 -26.03 3.65
N LYS A 422 -7.73 -25.19 4.64
CA LYS A 422 -8.67 -25.58 5.70
C LYS A 422 -10.07 -25.88 5.17
N ALA A 423 -10.51 -25.13 4.16
CA ALA A 423 -11.80 -25.38 3.51
C ALA A 423 -11.83 -26.62 2.58
N ILE A 424 -10.83 -27.50 2.64
CA ILE A 424 -10.82 -28.82 1.98
C ILE A 424 -10.19 -29.90 2.87
N ASP A 425 -10.04 -29.67 4.18
CA ASP A 425 -9.43 -30.64 5.09
C ASP A 425 -10.45 -31.62 5.71
N GLY A 426 -11.74 -31.43 5.41
CA GLY A 426 -12.85 -32.27 5.89
C GLY A 426 -13.41 -31.83 7.24
N ASN A 427 -12.83 -30.81 7.89
CA ASN A 427 -13.29 -30.31 9.17
C ASN A 427 -14.44 -29.30 9.03
N LYS A 428 -15.67 -29.80 9.11
CA LYS A 428 -16.90 -28.98 9.06
C LYS A 428 -17.23 -28.23 10.34
N ASP A 429 -16.40 -28.32 11.39
CA ASP A 429 -16.67 -27.65 12.66
C ASP A 429 -16.70 -26.13 12.46
N SER A 430 -17.72 -25.47 12.99
CA SER A 430 -17.97 -24.04 12.78
C SER A 430 -17.30 -23.15 13.83
N ASP A 431 -16.69 -23.72 14.89
CA ASP A 431 -15.96 -23.01 15.94
C ASP A 431 -14.50 -22.70 15.54
N TRP A 432 -14.16 -21.40 15.58
CA TRP A 432 -12.80 -20.91 15.35
C TRP A 432 -11.74 -21.52 16.28
N GLY A 433 -12.12 -21.86 17.52
CA GLY A 433 -11.25 -22.52 18.49
C GLY A 433 -10.74 -23.90 18.04
N LYS A 434 -11.43 -24.54 17.09
CA LYS A 434 -11.07 -25.84 16.50
C LYS A 434 -10.09 -25.72 15.34
N GLN A 435 -9.73 -24.50 14.96
CA GLN A 435 -8.78 -24.20 13.89
C GLN A 435 -9.17 -24.82 12.54
N GLY A 436 -10.46 -25.00 12.26
CA GLY A 436 -10.96 -25.65 11.04
C GLY A 436 -11.20 -24.71 9.86
N GLN A 437 -11.07 -23.39 10.02
CA GLN A 437 -11.64 -22.43 9.07
C GLN A 437 -10.58 -21.58 8.38
N THR A 438 -10.82 -21.28 7.11
CA THR A 438 -10.12 -20.23 6.36
C THR A 438 -10.47 -18.85 6.91
N HIS A 439 -9.57 -17.89 6.71
CA HIS A 439 -9.80 -16.49 7.05
C HIS A 439 -8.97 -15.59 6.15
N THR A 440 -9.63 -14.76 5.33
CA THR A 440 -8.95 -13.67 4.59
C THR A 440 -8.73 -12.46 5.51
N SER A 441 -8.11 -11.38 5.04
CA SER A 441 -7.63 -10.29 5.91
C SER A 441 -8.68 -9.82 6.92
N ASN A 442 -8.31 -9.77 8.21
CA ASN A 442 -9.22 -9.30 9.26
C ASN A 442 -9.50 -7.78 9.20
N SER A 443 -8.78 -7.03 8.35
CA SER A 443 -9.12 -5.64 8.00
C SER A 443 -10.30 -5.51 7.04
N GLY A 444 -10.71 -6.63 6.43
CA GLY A 444 -11.49 -6.63 5.21
C GLY A 444 -10.64 -6.28 3.98
N GLU A 445 -11.09 -6.74 2.83
CA GLU A 445 -10.52 -6.49 1.51
C GLU A 445 -11.65 -6.25 0.49
N THR A 446 -11.30 -5.80 -0.72
CA THR A 446 -12.25 -5.62 -1.82
C THR A 446 -12.39 -6.93 -2.58
N ASN A 447 -13.62 -7.42 -2.75
CA ASN A 447 -13.92 -8.68 -3.44
C ASN A 447 -13.02 -9.87 -3.01
N PRO A 448 -12.98 -10.25 -1.71
CA PRO A 448 -12.36 -11.50 -1.25
C PRO A 448 -12.70 -12.67 -2.14
N TRP A 449 -11.77 -13.59 -2.28
CA TRP A 449 -12.05 -14.84 -2.96
C TRP A 449 -11.28 -16.00 -2.37
N TRP A 450 -11.86 -17.18 -2.49
CA TRP A 450 -11.24 -18.47 -2.25
C TRP A 450 -11.44 -19.31 -3.50
N GLU A 451 -10.40 -20.04 -3.92
CA GLU A 451 -10.41 -20.80 -5.18
C GLU A 451 -9.68 -22.14 -5.01
N LEU A 452 -10.36 -23.21 -5.38
CA LEU A 452 -9.86 -24.57 -5.44
C LEU A 452 -9.52 -24.95 -6.89
N ASP A 453 -8.28 -25.38 -7.13
CA ASP A 453 -7.88 -26.07 -8.35
C ASP A 453 -7.99 -27.59 -8.15
N LEU A 454 -8.89 -28.26 -8.87
CA LEU A 454 -9.05 -29.73 -8.85
C LEU A 454 -7.94 -30.46 -9.63
N GLY A 455 -7.00 -29.74 -10.25
CA GLY A 455 -5.89 -30.26 -11.03
C GLY A 455 -6.25 -30.66 -12.47
N LYS A 456 -7.51 -31.04 -12.70
CA LYS A 456 -8.10 -31.34 -14.01
C LYS A 456 -9.59 -30.93 -14.03
N GLU A 457 -10.17 -30.92 -15.21
CA GLU A 457 -11.61 -30.79 -15.39
C GLU A 457 -12.36 -32.02 -14.87
N GLU A 458 -13.38 -31.79 -14.05
CA GLU A 458 -14.25 -32.80 -13.46
C GLU A 458 -15.73 -32.45 -13.68
N ASN A 459 -16.58 -33.48 -13.77
CA ASN A 459 -18.03 -33.30 -13.86
C ASN A 459 -18.60 -33.04 -12.46
N ILE A 460 -18.72 -31.77 -12.07
CA ILE A 460 -19.19 -31.41 -10.73
C ILE A 460 -20.72 -31.60 -10.63
N GLU A 461 -21.13 -32.43 -9.68
CA GLU A 461 -22.53 -32.78 -9.43
C GLU A 461 -23.16 -31.83 -8.41
N LYS A 462 -22.47 -31.65 -7.28
CA LYS A 462 -22.94 -30.92 -6.10
C LYS A 462 -21.78 -30.23 -5.40
N ILE A 463 -22.02 -29.08 -4.78
CA ILE A 463 -21.04 -28.37 -3.94
C ILE A 463 -21.65 -28.14 -2.55
N GLY A 464 -20.94 -28.51 -1.49
CA GLY A 464 -21.27 -28.17 -0.11
C GLY A 464 -20.46 -26.95 0.34
N VAL A 465 -21.04 -26.03 1.11
CA VAL A 465 -20.33 -24.91 1.73
C VAL A 465 -20.74 -24.79 3.19
N TRP A 466 -19.76 -24.82 4.09
CA TRP A 466 -19.92 -24.74 5.54
C TRP A 466 -19.26 -23.46 6.06
N ASN A 467 -19.96 -22.72 6.93
CA ASN A 467 -19.60 -21.38 7.37
C ASN A 467 -19.07 -21.37 8.81
N ARG A 468 -18.59 -20.21 9.28
CA ARG A 468 -18.12 -20.00 10.65
C ARG A 468 -19.26 -19.53 11.56
N ALA A 469 -19.39 -20.15 12.73
CA ALA A 469 -20.38 -19.75 13.74
C ALA A 469 -20.13 -18.33 14.29
N GLY A 470 -21.20 -17.58 14.50
CA GLY A 470 -21.17 -16.21 15.05
C GLY A 470 -20.69 -15.13 14.08
N PHE A 471 -20.27 -15.51 12.87
CA PHE A 471 -19.83 -14.60 11.81
C PHE A 471 -20.45 -14.93 10.44
N GLU A 472 -21.50 -15.75 10.41
CA GLU A 472 -22.10 -16.33 9.21
C GLU A 472 -22.44 -15.26 8.16
N ARG A 473 -22.99 -14.13 8.63
CA ARG A 473 -23.36 -12.96 7.83
C ARG A 473 -22.23 -12.37 6.99
N ARG A 474 -20.95 -12.65 7.33
CA ARG A 474 -19.80 -12.25 6.51
C ARG A 474 -19.96 -12.74 5.07
N LEU A 475 -20.50 -13.95 4.87
CA LEU A 475 -20.69 -14.57 3.56
C LEU A 475 -21.95 -14.10 2.82
N ALA A 476 -22.69 -13.07 3.27
CA ALA A 476 -23.93 -12.65 2.61
C ALA A 476 -23.69 -12.05 1.21
N GLY A 477 -24.49 -12.44 0.21
CA GLY A 477 -24.37 -11.94 -1.16
C GLY A 477 -23.11 -12.44 -1.88
N PHE A 478 -22.63 -13.63 -1.52
CA PHE A 478 -21.46 -14.21 -2.17
C PHE A 478 -21.80 -14.78 -3.55
N THR A 479 -20.78 -14.99 -4.38
CA THR A 479 -20.89 -15.61 -5.70
C THR A 479 -20.08 -16.90 -5.72
N LEU A 480 -20.65 -17.97 -6.27
CA LEU A 480 -19.94 -19.19 -6.62
C LEU A 480 -19.79 -19.26 -8.13
N VAL A 481 -18.56 -19.49 -8.59
CA VAL A 481 -18.18 -19.60 -10.01
C VAL A 481 -17.44 -20.91 -10.25
N LEU A 482 -17.76 -21.59 -11.33
CA LEU A 482 -16.99 -22.72 -11.85
C LEU A 482 -16.30 -22.32 -13.14
N LEU A 483 -15.03 -22.69 -13.27
CA LEU A 483 -14.21 -22.36 -14.44
C LEU A 483 -13.59 -23.61 -15.08
N ASP A 484 -13.52 -23.63 -16.42
CA ASP A 484 -12.77 -24.63 -17.19
C ASP A 484 -11.24 -24.47 -17.04
N SER A 485 -10.44 -25.33 -17.69
CA SER A 485 -8.96 -25.25 -17.63
C SER A 485 -8.39 -23.96 -18.25
N ASP A 486 -9.11 -23.32 -19.16
CA ASP A 486 -8.77 -22.04 -19.77
C ASP A 486 -9.28 -20.83 -18.95
N ARG A 487 -9.85 -21.08 -17.76
CA ARG A 487 -10.52 -20.13 -16.87
C ARG A 487 -11.76 -19.44 -17.45
N ARG A 488 -12.45 -20.06 -18.42
CA ARG A 488 -13.78 -19.60 -18.84
C ARG A 488 -14.83 -20.05 -17.84
N GLU A 489 -15.80 -19.19 -17.58
CA GLU A 489 -16.96 -19.53 -16.76
C GLU A 489 -17.81 -20.63 -17.42
N VAL A 490 -18.05 -21.71 -16.68
CA VAL A 490 -18.94 -22.82 -17.09
C VAL A 490 -20.20 -22.92 -16.22
N PHE A 491 -20.21 -22.27 -15.05
CA PHE A 491 -21.37 -22.09 -14.19
C PHE A 491 -21.16 -20.91 -13.24
N ARG A 492 -22.23 -20.18 -12.91
CA ARG A 492 -22.22 -19.09 -11.93
C ARG A 492 -23.53 -19.03 -11.17
N LEU A 493 -23.45 -18.81 -9.86
CA LEU A 493 -24.57 -18.41 -9.03
C LEU A 493 -24.14 -17.26 -8.11
N ALA A 494 -24.85 -16.13 -8.20
CA ALA A 494 -24.52 -14.89 -7.51
C ALA A 494 -25.58 -14.50 -6.47
N ASP A 495 -25.25 -13.52 -5.63
CA ASP A 495 -26.10 -12.99 -4.54
C ASP A 495 -26.64 -14.08 -3.59
N ILE A 496 -25.81 -15.09 -3.30
CA ILE A 496 -26.19 -16.20 -2.43
C ILE A 496 -26.28 -15.70 -0.98
N ALA A 497 -27.40 -15.96 -0.32
CA ALA A 497 -27.62 -15.57 1.07
C ALA A 497 -26.71 -16.38 2.01
N ALA A 498 -26.29 -15.76 3.12
CA ALA A 498 -25.35 -16.37 4.07
C ALA A 498 -25.88 -17.69 4.65
N PRO A 499 -25.19 -18.83 4.46
CA PRO A 499 -25.58 -20.12 5.03
C PRO A 499 -24.96 -20.35 6.42
N GLN A 500 -25.49 -21.31 7.18
CA GLN A 500 -24.71 -22.02 8.21
C GLN A 500 -23.96 -23.18 7.53
N GLY A 501 -24.73 -24.09 6.91
CA GLY A 501 -24.29 -24.92 5.80
C GLY A 501 -25.20 -24.72 4.59
N MET A 502 -24.75 -25.13 3.40
CA MET A 502 -25.60 -25.28 2.23
C MET A 502 -25.08 -26.37 1.29
N GLU A 503 -25.98 -26.88 0.46
CA GLU A 503 -25.65 -27.66 -0.73
C GLU A 503 -26.21 -26.96 -1.97
N LEU A 504 -25.41 -26.93 -3.02
CA LEU A 504 -25.73 -26.46 -4.36
C LEU A 504 -25.73 -27.65 -5.31
N ASN A 505 -26.85 -27.94 -5.96
CA ASN A 505 -26.90 -28.94 -7.03
C ASN A 505 -26.57 -28.27 -8.37
N VAL A 506 -25.40 -28.60 -8.93
CA VAL A 506 -24.85 -27.97 -10.13
C VAL A 506 -25.57 -28.51 -11.38
N GLN A 507 -25.80 -29.83 -11.44
CA GLN A 507 -26.67 -30.44 -12.44
C GLN A 507 -28.12 -29.93 -12.32
N ASP A 508 -28.53 -29.63 -11.08
CA ASP A 508 -29.77 -28.97 -10.67
C ASP A 508 -29.97 -27.56 -11.24
N GLY A 509 -29.10 -27.05 -12.12
CA GLY A 509 -29.12 -25.67 -12.60
C GLY A 509 -28.87 -24.65 -11.49
N GLY A 510 -28.23 -25.08 -10.39
CA GLY A 510 -27.93 -24.25 -9.23
C GLY A 510 -28.97 -24.25 -8.12
N SER A 511 -29.80 -25.29 -7.98
CA SER A 511 -30.75 -25.36 -6.87
C SER A 511 -30.03 -25.45 -5.51
N LEU A 512 -30.47 -24.62 -4.56
CA LEU A 512 -29.85 -24.46 -3.24
C LEU A 512 -30.68 -25.10 -2.12
N ARG A 513 -30.03 -25.88 -1.26
CA ARG A 513 -30.56 -26.38 0.00
C ARG A 513 -29.75 -25.81 1.17
N TYR A 514 -30.36 -24.97 1.99
CA TYR A 514 -29.72 -24.48 3.22
C TYR A 514 -29.77 -25.55 4.32
N LEU A 515 -28.70 -25.62 5.10
CA LEU A 515 -28.50 -26.55 6.21
C LEU A 515 -28.15 -25.77 7.49
N ALA A 516 -28.47 -26.33 8.64
CA ALA A 516 -27.87 -25.96 9.92
C ALA A 516 -26.47 -26.61 10.06
N PHE A 517 -25.69 -26.21 11.07
CA PHE A 517 -24.33 -26.75 11.28
C PHE A 517 -24.28 -28.26 11.58
N ASP A 518 -25.40 -28.87 11.99
CA ASP A 518 -25.55 -30.32 12.18
C ASP A 518 -25.91 -31.08 10.88
N GLY A 519 -26.04 -30.36 9.76
CA GLY A 519 -26.42 -30.91 8.46
C GLY A 519 -27.91 -31.18 8.28
N GLN A 520 -28.76 -30.82 9.24
CA GLN A 520 -30.21 -30.87 9.07
C GLN A 520 -30.72 -29.70 8.21
N PRO A 521 -31.91 -29.80 7.59
CA PRO A 521 -32.49 -28.71 6.81
C PRO A 521 -32.59 -27.40 7.60
N GLY A 522 -31.98 -26.34 7.06
CA GLY A 522 -31.84 -25.03 7.71
C GLY A 522 -32.49 -23.90 6.91
N LYS A 523 -32.13 -22.66 7.28
CA LYS A 523 -32.57 -21.42 6.62
C LYS A 523 -31.37 -20.47 6.47
N PRO A 524 -31.36 -19.59 5.45
CA PRO A 524 -30.32 -18.56 5.33
C PRO A 524 -30.37 -17.57 6.50
N VAL A 525 -29.21 -17.01 6.86
CA VAL A 525 -29.06 -16.08 7.98
C VAL A 525 -29.57 -14.69 7.59
N VAL A 526 -30.72 -14.30 8.16
CA VAL A 526 -31.41 -13.04 7.83
C VAL A 526 -30.71 -11.84 8.46
N GLY A 527 -30.56 -10.74 7.71
CA GLY A 527 -29.99 -9.47 8.19
C GLY A 527 -29.70 -8.37 7.16
N ALA A 528 -29.93 -8.58 5.87
CA ALA A 528 -29.47 -7.68 4.79
C ALA A 528 -30.32 -6.39 4.58
N ALA A 529 -31.45 -6.23 5.26
CA ALA A 529 -32.47 -5.23 4.92
C ALA A 529 -32.11 -3.75 5.17
N MET A 530 -30.90 -3.43 5.66
CA MET A 530 -30.50 -2.05 5.98
C MET A 530 -29.35 -1.47 5.12
N LEU A 531 -28.85 -2.22 4.12
CA LEU A 531 -27.86 -1.71 3.15
C LEU A 531 -28.45 -1.37 1.77
N ALA A 532 -29.73 -1.67 1.53
CA ALA A 532 -30.44 -1.39 0.27
C ALA A 532 -31.55 -0.32 0.41
N ALA A 533 -31.73 0.27 1.60
CA ALA A 533 -32.90 1.11 1.92
C ALA A 533 -32.61 2.63 2.03
N SER A 534 -31.36 3.07 1.90
CA SER A 534 -30.96 4.49 1.95
C SER A 534 -30.58 5.09 0.59
N ALA A 535 -30.52 4.27 -0.48
CA ALA A 535 -30.51 4.76 -1.85
C ALA A 535 -31.95 4.99 -2.32
N GLY A 536 -32.34 6.26 -2.45
CA GLY A 536 -33.62 6.62 -3.04
C GLY A 536 -33.71 6.10 -4.48
N ARG A 537 -34.90 5.69 -4.92
CA ARG A 537 -35.14 5.22 -6.29
C ARG A 537 -34.85 6.33 -7.30
N GLN A 538 -33.68 6.29 -7.92
CA GLN A 538 -33.47 6.84 -9.25
C GLN A 538 -33.18 5.69 -10.21
N GLN A 539 -33.92 5.69 -11.31
CA GLN A 539 -33.84 4.71 -12.37
C GLN A 539 -32.49 4.88 -13.08
N ALA A 540 -31.75 3.78 -13.28
CA ALA A 540 -30.48 3.84 -13.99
C ALA A 540 -30.71 4.39 -15.42
N PRO A 541 -29.82 5.24 -15.96
CA PRO A 541 -29.86 5.62 -17.36
C PRO A 541 -29.71 4.36 -18.23
N SER A 542 -30.50 4.24 -19.29
CA SER A 542 -30.33 3.20 -20.30
C SER A 542 -29.00 3.35 -21.02
N GLU A 543 -28.31 2.23 -21.29
CA GLU A 543 -27.09 2.22 -22.11
C GLU A 543 -27.37 2.79 -23.51
N PRO A 544 -26.42 3.52 -24.12
CA PRO A 544 -26.56 4.01 -25.49
C PRO A 544 -26.50 2.86 -26.50
N ASP A 545 -27.19 3.01 -27.62
CA ASP A 545 -27.26 2.00 -28.68
C ASP A 545 -25.88 1.77 -29.31
N LEU A 546 -25.50 0.50 -29.46
CA LEU A 546 -24.20 0.08 -30.02
C LEU A 546 -24.07 0.39 -31.51
N ALA A 547 -25.16 0.80 -32.18
CA ALA A 547 -25.19 1.18 -33.59
C ALA A 547 -24.37 2.44 -33.94
N ASP A 548 -24.14 3.35 -32.98
CA ASP A 548 -23.51 4.66 -33.23
C ASP A 548 -21.97 4.69 -33.00
N LEU A 549 -21.34 3.55 -32.72
CA LEU A 549 -19.89 3.46 -32.44
C LEU A 549 -19.07 3.28 -33.73
N ALA A 550 -18.13 4.21 -33.98
CA ALA A 550 -17.19 4.12 -35.10
C ALA A 550 -16.10 3.03 -34.88
N GLU A 551 -15.90 2.14 -35.86
CA GLU A 551 -14.77 1.19 -35.83
C GLU A 551 -13.42 1.90 -36.07
N VAL A 552 -12.57 1.94 -35.04
CA VAL A 552 -11.18 2.42 -35.15
C VAL A 552 -10.23 1.22 -35.28
N PRO A 553 -9.40 1.14 -36.34
CA PRO A 553 -8.41 0.07 -36.49
C PRO A 553 -7.37 0.07 -35.35
N ALA A 554 -7.02 -1.13 -34.85
CA ALA A 554 -6.10 -1.31 -33.72
C ALA A 554 -4.65 -0.80 -33.94
N ASN A 555 -4.33 -0.32 -35.14
CA ASN A 555 -3.05 0.27 -35.53
C ASN A 555 -3.20 1.69 -36.13
N TYR A 556 -4.38 2.31 -36.01
CA TYR A 556 -4.58 3.69 -36.42
C TYR A 556 -3.65 4.62 -35.63
N ARG A 557 -3.02 5.56 -36.35
CA ARG A 557 -2.22 6.66 -35.81
C ARG A 557 -2.51 7.88 -36.65
N ASP A 558 -2.70 9.03 -36.01
CA ASP A 558 -2.87 10.28 -36.75
C ASP A 558 -1.59 10.62 -37.53
N PRO A 559 -1.71 11.08 -38.79
CA PRO A 559 -0.55 11.49 -39.59
C PRO A 559 0.11 12.71 -38.95
N ALA A 560 1.41 12.61 -38.69
CA ALA A 560 2.19 13.70 -38.10
C ALA A 560 2.63 14.72 -39.17
N PRO A 561 2.66 16.03 -38.84
CA PRO A 561 2.25 16.63 -37.57
C PRO A 561 0.71 16.77 -37.48
N PHE A 562 0.13 16.32 -36.36
CA PHE A 562 -1.27 16.60 -36.04
C PHE A 562 -1.36 17.87 -35.19
N ALA A 563 -2.48 18.58 -35.29
CA ALA A 563 -2.79 19.76 -34.47
C ALA A 563 -4.30 19.82 -34.21
N PHE A 564 -4.69 20.05 -32.96
CA PHE A 564 -6.09 20.22 -32.59
C PHE A 564 -6.66 21.50 -33.21
N ARG A 565 -7.92 21.41 -33.65
CA ARG A 565 -8.71 22.54 -34.17
C ARG A 565 -9.60 23.08 -33.06
N LYS A 566 -9.96 24.36 -33.19
CA LYS A 566 -10.91 24.99 -32.27
C LYS A 566 -12.27 24.31 -32.42
N ALA A 567 -12.81 23.80 -31.30
CA ALA A 567 -14.02 22.97 -31.17
C ALA A 567 -13.86 21.45 -31.39
N ASP A 568 -12.63 20.92 -31.47
CA ASP A 568 -12.42 19.47 -31.31
C ASP A 568 -12.80 19.03 -29.87
N ILE A 569 -13.57 17.94 -29.75
CA ILE A 569 -13.92 17.33 -28.47
C ILE A 569 -12.94 16.17 -28.22
N VAL A 570 -12.11 16.30 -27.19
CA VAL A 570 -11.11 15.30 -26.82
C VAL A 570 -11.64 14.43 -25.67
N ALA A 571 -11.69 13.12 -25.87
CA ALA A 571 -11.95 12.15 -24.82
C ALA A 571 -10.65 11.39 -24.49
N ILE A 572 -10.20 11.47 -23.24
CA ILE A 572 -9.03 10.72 -22.74
C ILE A 572 -9.54 9.36 -22.26
N LEU A 573 -9.13 8.29 -22.93
CA LEU A 573 -9.45 6.90 -22.56
C LEU A 573 -8.22 6.24 -21.93
N GLY A 574 -8.22 6.19 -20.60
CA GLY A 574 -7.09 5.83 -19.76
C GLY A 574 -7.22 6.52 -18.41
N ASN A 575 -6.26 6.32 -17.50
CA ASN A 575 -6.38 6.68 -16.08
C ASN A 575 -6.28 8.20 -15.76
N GLY A 576 -6.38 9.09 -16.76
CA GLY A 576 -6.35 10.55 -16.60
C GLY A 576 -4.97 11.12 -16.33
#